data_AF-A0A355G1X2-F1
#
_entry.id   AF-A0A355G1X2-F1
#
_cell.length_a   1.000
_cell.length_b   1.000
_cell.length_c   1.000
_cell.angle_alpha   90.00
_cell.angle_beta   90.00
_cell.angle_gamma   90.00
#
_symmetry.space_group_name_H-M   'P 1'
#
loop_
_entity.id
_entity.type
_entity.pdbx_description
1 polymer ?
#
loop_
_entity_poly.entity_id
_entity_poly.type
_entity_poly.pdbx_seq_one_letter_code
_entity_poly.pdbx_strand_id
1 'polypeptide(L)' 'MEIPNVSGKASTRAKNKYNAANYDRIALSVKKGQRDIIKAHADAMGESLNSFVTRAIDETMERDHGTTE' A
#
# COMPACT_ATOMS: atom_id res chain seq x y z
N MET A 1 -2.66 -31.14 27.20
CA MET A 1 -1.79 -30.00 27.55
C MET A 1 -1.96 -28.96 26.45
N GLU A 2 -2.92 -28.05 26.60
CA GLU A 2 -3.14 -26.97 25.64
C GLU A 2 -2.14 -25.84 25.92
N ILE A 3 -1.36 -25.47 24.91
CA ILE A 3 -0.43 -24.33 24.97
C ILE A 3 -1.26 -23.07 24.74
N PRO A 4 -1.36 -22.13 25.70
CA PRO A 4 -2.05 -20.87 25.45
C PRO A 4 -1.21 -20.00 24.52
N ASN A 5 -1.72 -19.75 23.31
CA ASN A 5 -1.15 -18.79 22.37
C ASN A 5 -1.31 -17.36 22.90
N VAL A 6 -0.35 -16.91 23.69
CA VAL A 6 -0.22 -15.51 24.16
C VAL A 6 0.77 -14.74 23.26
N SER A 7 0.70 -14.90 21.94
CA SER A 7 1.55 -14.13 21.01
C SER A 7 0.91 -12.83 20.48
N GLY A 8 -0.32 -12.50 20.89
CA GLY A 8 -1.14 -11.47 20.25
C GLY A 8 -0.80 -9.99 20.57
N LYS A 9 -0.06 -9.68 21.64
CA LYS A 9 0.18 -8.27 22.06
C LYS A 9 1.60 -7.76 21.79
N ALA A 10 2.63 -8.60 21.97
CA ALA A 10 4.03 -8.21 21.73
C ALA A 10 4.39 -8.23 20.24
N SER A 11 3.98 -9.27 19.51
CA SER A 11 4.25 -9.38 18.06
C SER A 11 3.58 -8.26 17.27
N THR A 12 2.36 -7.86 17.66
CA THR A 12 1.60 -6.77 17.05
C THR A 12 2.28 -5.41 17.26
N ARG A 13 2.84 -5.14 18.46
CA ARG A 13 3.58 -3.90 18.74
C ARG A 13 4.87 -3.79 17.92
N ALA A 14 5.61 -4.90 17.79
CA ALA A 14 6.82 -4.94 16.98
C ALA A 14 6.54 -4.71 15.49
N LYS A 15 5.50 -5.36 14.95
CA LYS A 15 5.06 -5.16 13.56
C LYS A 15 4.62 -3.72 13.31
N ASN A 16 3.88 -3.11 14.24
CA ASN A 16 3.46 -1.71 14.11
C ASN A 16 4.65 -0.74 14.14
N LYS A 17 5.65 -0.97 15.00
CA LYS A 17 6.86 -0.14 15.06
C LYS A 17 7.69 -0.25 13.77
N TYR A 18 7.81 -1.45 13.21
CA TYR A 18 8.48 -1.65 11.93
C TYR A 18 7.71 -1.02 10.77
N ASN A 19 6.38 -1.16 10.75
CA ASN A 19 5.55 -0.58 9.71
C ASN A 19 5.60 0.95 9.71
N ALA A 20 5.58 1.58 10.90
CA ALA A 20 5.62 3.04 11.02
C ALA A 20 7.00 3.65 10.68
N ALA A 21 8.08 2.87 10.81
CA ALA A 21 9.43 3.35 10.51
C ALA A 21 9.81 3.22 9.03
N ASN A 22 9.16 2.33 8.28
CA ASN A 22 9.53 2.01 6.90
C ASN A 22 8.46 2.34 5.86
N TYR A 23 7.21 2.58 6.28
CA TYR A 23 6.11 2.83 5.36
C TYR A 23 5.31 4.06 5.78
N ASP A 24 5.25 5.04 4.88
CA ASP A 24 4.28 6.12 4.97
C ASP A 24 2.90 5.62 4.53
N ARG A 25 1.93 5.72 5.43
CA ARG A 25 0.53 5.35 5.13
C ARG A 25 -0.20 6.52 4.53
N ILE A 26 -0.41 6.50 3.22
CA ILE A 26 -1.23 7.48 2.52
C ILE A 26 -2.70 7.01 2.56
N ALA A 27 -3.55 7.78 3.24
CA ALA A 27 -4.99 7.57 3.17
C ALA A 27 -5.52 8.11 1.84
N LEU A 28 -5.80 7.22 0.88
CA LEU A 28 -6.32 7.59 -0.42
C LEU A 28 -7.85 7.54 -0.44
N SER A 29 -8.49 8.68 -0.73
CA SER A 29 -9.93 8.79 -0.95
C SER A 29 -10.23 8.71 -2.45
N VAL A 30 -10.69 7.55 -2.92
CA VAL A 30 -11.21 7.37 -4.28
C VAL A 30 -12.74 7.29 -4.27
N LYS A 31 -13.39 7.54 -5.42
CA LYS A 31 -14.85 7.37 -5.51
C LYS A 31 -15.22 5.91 -5.24
N LYS A 32 -16.42 5.70 -4.72
CA LYS A 32 -16.96 4.34 -4.47
C LYS A 32 -16.97 3.55 -5.78
N GLY A 33 -16.43 2.33 -5.77
CA GLY A 33 -16.29 1.46 -6.95
C GLY A 33 -15.01 1.67 -7.76
N GLN A 34 -14.37 2.83 -7.65
CA GLN A 34 -13.10 3.09 -8.35
C GLN A 34 -11.97 2.22 -7.81
N ARG A 35 -11.97 1.93 -6.51
CA ARG A 35 -11.01 1.01 -5.89
C ARG A 35 -11.02 -0.38 -6.54
N ASP A 36 -12.20 -0.91 -6.86
CA ASP A 36 -12.31 -2.26 -7.45
C ASP A 36 -11.81 -2.26 -8.90
N ILE A 37 -12.04 -1.18 -9.63
CA ILE A 37 -11.49 -0.98 -10.99
C ILE A 37 -9.96 -0.95 -10.94
N ILE A 38 -9.38 -0.15 -10.04
CA ILE A 38 -7.92 -0.04 -9.87
C ILE A 38 -7.35 -1.40 -9.45
N LYS A 39 -8.02 -2.11 -8.55
CA LYS A 39 -7.60 -3.44 -8.11
C LYS A 39 -7.61 -4.45 -9.26
N ALA A 40 -8.69 -4.51 -10.04
CA ALA A 40 -8.77 -5.41 -11.19
C ALA A 40 -7.69 -5.12 -12.22
N HIS A 41 -7.36 -3.84 -12.43
CA HIS A 41 -6.26 -3.45 -13.32
C HIS A 41 -4.89 -3.87 -12.78
N ALA A 42 -4.63 -3.67 -11.49
CA ALA A 42 -3.40 -4.12 -10.83
C ALA A 42 -3.27 -5.65 -10.88
N ASP A 43 -4.35 -6.37 -10.59
CA ASP A 43 -4.40 -7.84 -10.64
C ASP A 43 -4.14 -8.35 -12.07
N ALA A 44 -4.67 -7.68 -13.10
CA ALA A 44 -4.39 -8.00 -14.50
C ALA A 44 -2.93 -7.77 -14.91
N MET A 45 -2.25 -6.81 -14.27
CA MET A 45 -0.84 -6.53 -14.46
C MET A 45 0.07 -7.45 -13.61
N GLY A 46 -0.51 -8.29 -12.75
CA GLY A 46 0.23 -9.12 -11.80
C GLY A 46 0.86 -8.33 -10.64
N GLU A 47 0.38 -7.11 -10.39
CA GLU A 47 0.90 -6.20 -9.37
C GLU A 47 -0.10 -6.06 -8.21
N SER A 48 0.39 -5.74 -7.00
CA SER A 48 -0.52 -5.40 -5.91
C SER A 48 -1.15 -4.02 -6.13
N LEU A 49 -2.35 -3.78 -5.60
CA LEU A 49 -2.99 -2.46 -5.64
C LEU A 49 -2.06 -1.35 -5.11
N ASN A 50 -1.29 -1.65 -4.04
CA ASN A 50 -0.35 -0.68 -3.47
C ASN A 50 0.81 -0.40 -4.43
N SER A 51 1.42 -1.44 -4.99
CA SER A 51 2.50 -1.31 -5.99
C SER A 51 2.05 -0.53 -7.21
N PHE A 52 0.85 -0.81 -7.72
CA PHE A 52 0.26 -0.09 -8.84
C PHE A 52 0.08 1.39 -8.53
N VAL A 53 -0.48 1.72 -7.35
CA VAL A 53 -0.68 3.12 -6.94
C VAL A 53 0.65 3.84 -6.78
N THR A 54 1.65 3.24 -6.12
CA THR A 54 2.99 3.83 -5.97
C THR A 54 3.64 4.06 -7.34
N ARG A 55 3.62 3.06 -8.23
CA ARG A 55 4.16 3.18 -9.59
C ARG A 55 3.47 4.28 -10.38
N ALA A 56 2.14 4.38 -10.30
CA ALA A 56 1.37 5.41 -11.01
C ALA A 56 1.68 6.82 -10.48
N ILE A 57 1.91 6.98 -9.17
CA ILE A 57 2.34 8.25 -8.57
C ILE A 57 3.73 8.61 -9.09
N ASP A 58 4.71 7.70 -9.00
CA ASP A 58 6.08 7.93 -9.44
C ASP A 58 6.14 8.28 -10.94
N GLU A 59 5.43 7.52 -11.78
CA GLU A 59 5.35 7.75 -13.22
C GLU A 59 4.70 9.11 -13.55
N THR A 60 3.70 9.54 -12.77
CA THR A 60 3.06 10.84 -12.94
C THR A 60 3.98 11.97 -12.50
N MET A 61 4.65 11.83 -11.35
CA MET A 61 5.64 12.80 -10.88
C MET A 61 6.78 12.95 -11.90
N GLU A 62 7.32 11.84 -12.41
CA GLU A 62 8.39 11.85 -13.43
C GLU A 62 7.94 12.55 -14.72
N ARG A 63 6.72 12.26 -15.19
CA ARG A 63 6.13 12.93 -16.35
C ARG A 63 5.98 14.43 -16.11
N ASP A 64 5.48 14.84 -14.96
CA ASP A 64 5.28 16.26 -14.62
C ASP A 64 6.63 16.98 -14.50
N HIS A 65 7.64 16.35 -13.91
CA HIS A 65 9.00 16.89 -13.82
C HIS A 65 9.70 16.99 -15.18
N GLY A 66 9.47 16.02 -16.07
CA GLY A 66 9.97 16.03 -17.46
C GLY A 66 9.28 17.04 -18.37
N THR A 67 8.19 17.68 -17.90
CA THR A 67 7.45 18.73 -18.63
C THR A 67 7.81 20.13 -18.14
N THR A 68 9.04 20.32 -17.66
CA THR A 68 9.58 21.67 -17.42
C THR A 68 10.25 22.16 -18.69
N GLU A 69 9.56 23.02 -19.44
CA GLU A 69 10.13 23.88 -20.48
C GLU A 69 11.21 24.83 -19.92
#